data_AF-A0AAI9CML8-F1
#
_entry.id   AF-A0AAI9CML8-F1
#
_cell.length_a   1.000
_cell.length_b   1.000
_cell.length_c   1.000
_cell.angle_alpha   90.00
_cell.angle_beta   90.00
_cell.angle_gamma   90.00
#
_symmetry.space_group_name_H-M   'P 1'
#
loop_
_entity.id
_entity.type
_entity.pdbx_description
1 polymer ?
#
loop_
_entity_poly.entity_id
_entity_poly.type
_entity_poly.pdbx_seq_one_letter_code
_entity_poly.pdbx_strand_id
1 'polypeptide(L)'
;MSRIAPRIHTDPAQIARLEALLPQLDGETQVELILHDGRRLLGTVAVRPTVQQYRNVAGDEGSNGQLRVDDYDTPVQQHHVWLDEIASIRRLPPRV
;
A
#
# COMPACT_ATOMS: atom_id res chain seq x y z
N MET A 1 18.82 5.13 8.83
CA MET A 1 18.25 3.87 9.37
C MET A 1 17.65 3.11 8.20
N SER A 2 18.05 1.85 7.99
CA SER A 2 17.52 1.00 6.92
C SER A 2 16.07 0.61 7.23
N ARG A 3 15.18 0.68 6.23
CA ARG A 3 13.79 0.24 6.37
C ARG A 3 13.72 -1.25 6.11
N ILE A 4 13.01 -1.99 6.96
CA ILE A 4 12.82 -3.43 6.80
C ILE A 4 11.44 -3.72 6.21
N ALA A 5 11.39 -4.57 5.18
CA ALA A 5 10.16 -5.09 4.61
C ALA A 5 10.18 -6.63 4.62
N PRO A 6 9.04 -7.29 4.86
CA PRO A 6 8.96 -8.74 4.81
C PRO A 6 9.22 -9.28 3.39
N ARG A 7 8.85 -8.51 2.36
CA ARG A 7 9.06 -8.81 0.94
C ARG A 7 9.63 -7.59 0.23
N ILE A 8 10.55 -7.85 -0.70
CA ILE A 8 11.19 -6.84 -1.55
C ILE A 8 11.14 -7.30 -3.00
N HIS A 9 11.13 -6.35 -3.92
CA HIS A 9 11.11 -6.60 -5.36
C HIS A 9 12.34 -5.99 -6.03
N THR A 10 13.06 -6.80 -6.79
CA THR A 10 14.23 -6.38 -7.59
C THR A 10 13.96 -6.43 -9.08
N ASP A 11 12.92 -7.14 -9.51
CA ASP A 11 12.49 -7.19 -10.91
C ASP A 11 11.85 -5.84 -11.33
N PRO A 12 12.38 -5.15 -12.35
CA PRO A 12 11.82 -3.91 -12.87
C PRO A 12 10.33 -4.01 -13.23
N ALA A 13 9.87 -5.16 -13.73
CA ALA A 13 8.47 -5.34 -14.08
C ALA A 13 7.55 -5.36 -12.86
N GLN A 14 8.03 -5.91 -11.73
CA GLN A 14 7.29 -5.89 -10.46
C GLN A 14 7.28 -4.48 -9.86
N ILE A 15 8.41 -3.79 -9.90
CA ILE A 15 8.52 -2.40 -9.41
C ILE A 15 7.57 -1.48 -10.17
N ALA A 16 7.53 -1.59 -11.50
CA ALA A 16 6.61 -0.81 -12.32
C ALA A 16 5.13 -1.08 -11.98
N ARG A 17 4.77 -2.32 -11.59
CA ARG A 17 3.41 -2.64 -11.12
C ARG A 17 3.09 -1.94 -9.81
N LEU A 18 4.03 -1.89 -8.86
CA LEU A 18 3.83 -1.15 -7.60
C LEU A 18 3.66 0.34 -7.87
N GLU A 19 4.47 0.91 -8.77
CA GLU A 19 4.38 2.32 -9.16
C GLU A 19 3.05 2.65 -9.84
N ALA A 20 2.50 1.72 -10.63
CA ALA A 20 1.20 1.88 -11.28
C ALA A 20 0.01 1.92 -10.29
N LEU A 21 0.19 1.49 -9.04
CA LEU A 21 -0.82 1.64 -7.98
C LEU A 21 -0.86 3.07 -7.42
N LEU A 22 0.27 3.79 -7.44
CA LEU A 22 0.41 5.10 -6.78
C LEU A 22 -0.54 6.19 -7.30
N PRO A 23 -0.89 6.25 -8.60
CA PRO A 23 -1.89 7.19 -9.09
C PRO A 23 -3.28 6.92 -8.55
N GLN A 24 -3.60 5.70 -8.08
CA GLN A 24 -4.93 5.36 -7.54
C GLN A 24 -5.06 5.71 -6.05
N LEU A 25 -3.94 5.88 -5.36
CA LEU A 25 -3.82 6.04 -3.91
C LEU A 25 -3.45 7.48 -3.54
N ASP A 26 -4.20 8.44 -4.04
CA ASP A 26 -4.02 9.85 -3.66
C ASP A 26 -4.37 10.04 -2.18
N GLY A 27 -3.69 10.98 -1.52
CA GLY A 27 -4.00 11.34 -0.13
C GLY A 27 -5.45 11.77 0.03
N GLU A 28 -6.03 11.48 1.20
CA GLU A 28 -7.42 11.82 1.57
C GLU A 28 -8.49 11.16 0.69
N THR A 29 -8.11 10.18 -0.15
CA THR A 29 -9.04 9.45 -1.00
C THR A 29 -9.61 8.25 -0.27
N GLN A 30 -10.93 8.08 -0.32
CA GLN A 30 -11.60 6.88 0.20
C GLN A 30 -11.45 5.72 -0.80
N VAL A 31 -11.01 4.57 -0.31
CA VAL A 31 -10.71 3.39 -1.12
C VAL A 31 -11.23 2.11 -0.47
N GLU A 32 -11.62 1.17 -1.32
CA GLU A 32 -11.74 -0.24 -0.99
C GLU A 32 -10.53 -0.96 -1.59
N LEU A 33 -9.80 -1.69 -0.75
CA LEU A 33 -8.69 -2.54 -1.15
C LEU A 33 -9.10 -4.01 -1.02
N ILE A 34 -8.76 -4.80 -2.04
CA ILE A 34 -8.76 -6.26 -1.95
C ILE A 34 -7.32 -6.71 -1.87
N LEU A 35 -6.98 -7.47 -0.83
CA LEU A 35 -5.65 -8.03 -0.65
C LEU A 35 -5.55 -9.41 -1.32
N HIS A 36 -4.33 -9.85 -1.63
CA HIS A 36 -4.08 -11.16 -2.25
C HIS A 36 -4.53 -12.34 -1.38
N ASP A 37 -4.65 -12.16 -0.07
CA ASP A 37 -5.18 -13.17 0.85
C ASP A 37 -6.72 -13.19 0.93
N GLY A 38 -7.40 -12.34 0.14
CA GLY A 38 -8.86 -12.24 0.09
C GLY A 38 -9.45 -11.29 1.14
N ARG A 39 -8.64 -10.71 2.04
CA ARG A 39 -9.13 -9.67 2.96
C ARG A 39 -9.54 -8.43 2.17
N ARG A 40 -10.58 -7.77 2.69
CA ARG A 40 -11.06 -6.50 2.17
C ARG A 40 -10.87 -5.43 3.22
N LEU A 41 -10.27 -4.31 2.82
CA LEU A 41 -10.05 -3.15 3.67
C LEU A 41 -10.79 -1.94 3.09
N LEU A 42 -11.57 -1.28 3.93
CA LEU A 42 -12.24 -0.03 3.58
C LEU A 42 -11.65 1.08 4.41
N GLY A 43 -11.30 2.20 3.79
CA GLY A 43 -10.82 3.34 4.55
C GLY A 43 -10.34 4.51 3.70
N THR A 44 -9.67 5.44 4.35
CA THR A 44 -9.14 6.66 3.72
C THR A 44 -7.63 6.57 3.64
N VAL A 45 -7.07 6.83 2.45
CA VAL A 45 -5.62 6.91 2.27
C VAL A 45 -5.10 8.10 3.06
N ALA A 46 -4.36 7.81 4.14
CA ALA A 46 -3.93 8.86 5.06
C ALA A 46 -2.84 9.74 4.45
N VAL A 47 -1.95 9.14 3.65
CA VAL A 47 -0.90 9.82 2.88
C VAL A 47 -0.61 9.01 1.63
N ARG A 48 -0.32 9.71 0.52
CA ARG A 48 0.06 9.05 -0.73
C ARG A 48 1.29 8.16 -0.49
N PRO A 49 1.22 6.85 -0.78
CA PRO A 49 2.35 5.97 -0.61
C PRO A 49 3.43 6.27 -1.65
N THR A 50 4.63 5.76 -1.40
CA THR A 50 5.77 5.85 -2.32
C THR A 50 6.49 4.51 -2.38
N VAL A 51 7.02 4.17 -3.54
CA VAL A 51 7.95 3.04 -3.69
C VAL A 51 9.33 3.52 -3.25
N GLN A 52 9.95 2.78 -2.33
CA GLN A 52 11.25 3.11 -1.74
C GLN A 52 12.12 1.86 -1.61
N GLN A 53 13.40 2.05 -1.28
CA GLN A 53 14.31 0.95 -0.98
C GLN A 53 14.09 0.43 0.44
N TYR A 54 13.97 -0.90 0.54
CA TYR A 54 13.84 -1.67 1.77
C TYR A 54 14.88 -2.78 1.78
N ARG A 55 15.15 -3.30 2.98
CA ARG A 55 15.90 -4.54 3.18
C ARG A 55 14.99 -5.64 3.70
N ASN A 56 15.20 -6.88 3.25
CA ASN A 56 14.55 -8.04 3.85
C ASN A 56 15.34 -8.53 5.09
N VAL A 57 14.82 -9.57 5.75
CA VAL A 57 15.47 -10.17 6.92
C VAL A 57 16.79 -10.89 6.60
N ALA A 58 17.03 -11.25 5.33
CA ALA A 58 18.28 -11.83 4.86
C ALA A 58 19.35 -10.76 4.57
N GLY A 59 18.99 -9.47 4.59
CA GLY A 59 19.87 -8.34 4.35
C GLY A 59 19.89 -7.86 2.89
N ASP A 60 19.16 -8.52 1.99
CA ASP A 60 19.05 -8.13 0.58
C ASP A 60 18.30 -6.81 0.44
N GLU A 61 18.64 -6.05 -0.59
CA GLU A 61 18.00 -4.78 -0.94
C GLU A 61 17.04 -4.92 -2.12
N GLY A 62 15.93 -4.21 -2.05
CA GLY A 62 14.99 -4.08 -3.15
C GLY A 62 13.90 -3.07 -2.85
N SER A 63 12.95 -2.95 -3.76
CA SER A 63 11.90 -1.95 -3.69
C SER A 63 10.61 -2.52 -3.10
N ASN A 64 9.92 -1.74 -2.29
CA ASN A 64 8.52 -1.95 -1.92
C ASN A 64 7.90 -0.59 -1.50
N GLY A 65 6.66 -0.57 -1.04
CA GLY A 65 6.04 0.59 -0.43
C GLY A 65 5.01 0.18 0.61
N GLN A 66 4.77 1.07 1.56
CA GLN A 66 3.76 0.87 2.60
C GLN A 66 2.67 1.92 2.44
N LEU A 67 1.43 1.47 2.40
CA LEU A 67 0.23 2.28 2.39
C LEU A 67 -0.35 2.32 3.82
N ARG A 68 -0.62 3.53 4.31
CA ARG A 68 -1.41 3.74 5.52
C ARG A 68 -2.85 4.11 5.14
N VAL A 69 -3.79 3.34 5.64
CA VAL A 69 -5.22 3.56 5.48
C VAL A 69 -5.83 3.73 6.86
N ASP A 70 -6.55 4.83 7.07
CA ASP A 70 -7.34 5.04 8.27
C ASP A 70 -8.71 4.36 8.06
N ASP A 71 -9.15 3.55 9.03
CA ASP A 71 -10.35 2.71 8.91
C ASP A 71 -11.60 3.53 8.59
N TYR A 72 -12.48 2.98 7.74
CA TYR A 72 -13.66 3.69 7.27
C TYR A 72 -14.69 3.99 8.37
N ASP A 73 -14.89 3.06 9.30
CA ASP A 73 -15.88 3.19 10.37
C ASP A 73 -15.25 3.80 11.62
N THR A 74 -13.97 3.53 11.85
CA THR A 74 -13.23 4.03 13.02
C THR A 74 -11.92 4.71 12.60
N PRO A 75 -11.93 5.98 12.14
CA PRO A 75 -10.73 6.64 11.57
C PRO A 75 -9.50 6.72 12.48
N VAL A 76 -9.66 6.52 13.79
CA VAL A 76 -8.54 6.42 14.74
C VAL A 76 -7.75 5.10 14.61
N GLN A 77 -8.36 4.07 14.01
CA GLN A 77 -7.74 2.79 13.73
C GLN A 77 -6.97 2.86 12.40
N GLN A 78 -5.66 2.65 12.49
CA GLN A 78 -4.76 2.71 11.33
C GLN A 78 -4.40 1.31 10.85
N HIS A 79 -4.49 1.12 9.54
CA HIS A 79 -4.09 -0.10 8.85
C HIS A 79 -2.86 0.19 7.99
N HIS A 80 -1.83 -0.64 8.14
CA HIS A 80 -0.64 -0.59 7.30
C HIS A 80 -0.63 -1.80 6.38
N VAL A 81 -0.61 -1.54 5.08
CA VAL A 81 -0.67 -2.56 4.02
C VAL A 81 0.54 -2.38 3.11
N TRP A 82 1.17 -3.48 2.71
CA TRP A 82 2.24 -3.42 1.72
C TRP A 82 1.66 -3.32 0.31
N LEU A 83 2.28 -2.52 -0.56
CA LEU A 83 1.79 -2.36 -1.93
C LEU A 83 1.75 -3.68 -2.70
N ASP A 84 2.66 -4.61 -2.42
CA ASP A 84 2.71 -5.93 -3.04
C ASP A 84 1.64 -6.91 -2.52
N GLU A 85 0.94 -6.56 -1.44
CA GLU A 85 -0.20 -7.33 -0.93
C GLU A 85 -1.53 -6.93 -1.58
N ILE A 86 -1.57 -5.79 -2.28
CA ILE A 86 -2.79 -5.24 -2.88
C ILE A 86 -3.09 -5.95 -4.20
N ALA A 87 -4.21 -6.68 -4.25
CA ALA A 87 -4.70 -7.34 -5.44
C ALA A 87 -5.50 -6.38 -6.34
N SER A 88 -6.33 -5.52 -5.74
CA SER A 88 -7.08 -4.49 -6.48
C SER A 88 -7.44 -3.29 -5.61
N ILE A 89 -7.63 -2.15 -6.27
CA ILE A 89 -7.99 -0.87 -5.65
C ILE A 89 -9.27 -0.38 -6.31
N ARG A 90 -10.26 0.02 -5.50
CA ARG A 90 -11.47 0.67 -5.97
C ARG A 90 -11.67 1.97 -5.21
N ARG A 91 -11.65 3.10 -5.93
CA ARG A 91 -11.98 4.40 -5.35
C ARG A 91 -13.46 4.46 -5.00
N LEU A 92 -13.76 4.99 -3.83
CA LEU A 92 -15.12 5.21 -3.37
C LEU A 92 -15.54 6.65 -3.67
N PRO A 93 -16.83 6.90 -3.90
CA PRO A 93 -17.32 8.26 -3.97
C PRO A 93 -17.08 8.97 -2.63
N PRO A 94 -16.77 10.28 -2.64
CA PRO A 94 -16.65 11.05 -1.41
C PRO A 94 -17.98 11.00 -0.64
N ARG A 95 -17.91 10.93 0.71
CA ARG A 95 -19.11 11.11 1.55
C ARG A 95 -19.56 12.57 1.42
N VAL A 96 -20.79 12.75 0.91
CA VAL A 96 -21.56 14.00 0.96
C VAL A 96 -22.14 14.23 2.36
#